data_AF-A0A7K6ULF4-F1
#
_entry.id   AF-A0A7K6ULF4-F1
#
_cell.length_a   1.000
_cell.length_b   1.000
_cell.length_c   1.000
_cell.angle_alpha   90.00
_cell.angle_beta   90.00
_cell.angle_gamma   90.00
#
_symmetry.space_group_name_H-M   'P 1'
#
loop_
_entity.id
_entity.type
_entity.pdbx_description
1 polymer ?
#
loop_
_entity_poly.entity_id
_entity_poly.type
_entity_poly.pdbx_seq_one_letter_code
_entity_poly.pdbx_strand_id
1 'polypeptide(L)'
;FIQMLRSAKKRDVLQLLRRAPEEMLPFVVEAAVAAQSVASLEALSDFMDFGKHPKSLLEKFLYAAAFSPRPSGELLHLVLDKLDGKQLAPEVWESGIVAVGALVGKLCQQKLCALQQEVERGVKTILGGLRGAKEESKVVIYLLALGNAVLPESIPTLLDHAEEGSVAITTAAVSALQRFPAQHISTKVKRAMRRIFHEKRKSYDKTCRLAAAEILLNNEPLPMDIINILLATNELETEMATFLLLKVQSSLR
;
A
#
# COMPACT_ATOMS: atom_id res chain seq x y z
N PHE A 1 6.19 15.95 -23.90
CA PHE A 1 5.40 16.72 -22.91
C PHE A 1 6.06 16.74 -21.52
N ILE A 2 6.23 15.61 -20.81
CA ILE A 2 6.83 15.56 -19.45
C ILE A 2 8.21 16.24 -19.39
N GLN A 3 9.09 16.03 -20.37
CA GLN A 3 10.41 16.69 -20.40
C GLN A 3 10.31 18.22 -20.47
N MET A 4 9.26 18.78 -21.07
CA MET A 4 9.03 20.22 -21.09
C MET A 4 8.58 20.70 -19.70
N LEU A 5 7.71 19.95 -19.02
CA LEU A 5 7.27 20.28 -17.66
C LEU A 5 8.42 20.23 -16.64
N ARG A 6 9.42 19.38 -16.88
CA ARG A 6 10.63 19.31 -16.04
C ARG A 6 11.43 20.61 -16.03
N SER A 7 11.51 21.29 -17.18
CA SER A 7 12.25 22.55 -17.33
C SER A 7 11.37 23.80 -17.26
N ALA A 8 10.05 23.65 -17.22
CA ALA A 8 9.10 24.76 -17.14
C ALA A 8 9.15 25.46 -15.78
N LYS A 9 8.82 26.76 -15.77
CA LYS A 9 8.69 27.55 -14.53
C LYS A 9 7.32 27.28 -13.89
N LYS A 10 7.25 27.45 -12.56
CA LYS A 10 6.00 27.27 -11.78
C LYS A 10 4.82 28.01 -12.39
N ARG A 11 5.02 29.27 -12.78
CA ARG A 11 3.98 30.12 -13.39
C ARG A 11 3.39 29.49 -14.65
N ASP A 12 4.23 28.94 -15.52
CA ASP A 12 3.81 28.40 -16.81
C ASP A 12 3.04 27.08 -16.60
N VAL A 13 3.50 26.23 -15.69
CA VAL A 13 2.81 24.98 -15.31
C VAL A 13 1.45 25.30 -14.67
N LEU A 14 1.40 26.26 -13.75
CA LEU A 14 0.16 26.67 -13.10
C LEU A 14 -0.85 27.28 -14.09
N GLN A 15 -0.37 28.08 -15.05
CA GLN A 15 -1.22 28.63 -16.10
C GLN A 15 -1.77 27.53 -17.01
N LEU A 16 -0.96 26.51 -17.33
CA LEU A 16 -1.39 25.34 -18.10
C LEU A 16 -2.48 24.56 -17.35
N LEU A 17 -2.29 24.28 -16.06
CA LEU A 17 -3.28 23.59 -15.22
C LEU A 17 -4.62 24.35 -15.16
N ARG A 18 -4.58 25.68 -15.03
CA ARG A 18 -5.80 26.51 -14.95
C ARG A 18 -6.54 26.68 -16.27
N ARG A 19 -5.85 26.56 -17.40
CA ARG A 19 -6.42 26.80 -18.74
C ARG A 19 -6.70 25.51 -19.52
N ALA A 20 -6.25 24.36 -19.03
CA ALA A 20 -6.54 23.09 -19.65
C ALA A 20 -8.06 22.86 -19.70
N PRO A 21 -8.61 22.43 -20.85
CA PRO A 21 -9.96 21.91 -20.94
C PRO A 21 -10.17 20.78 -19.93
N GLU A 22 -11.40 20.64 -19.45
CA GLU A 22 -11.76 19.70 -18.38
C GLU A 22 -11.37 18.26 -18.73
N GLU A 23 -11.50 17.88 -20.01
CA GLU A 23 -11.18 16.54 -20.51
C GLU A 23 -9.67 16.27 -20.54
N MET A 24 -8.84 17.30 -20.69
CA MET A 24 -7.38 17.18 -20.70
C MET A 24 -6.76 17.39 -19.32
N LEU A 25 -7.50 17.96 -18.37
CA LEU A 25 -6.97 18.33 -17.06
C LEU A 25 -6.38 17.13 -16.28
N PRO A 26 -7.00 15.93 -16.24
CA PRO A 26 -6.39 14.76 -15.61
C PRO A 26 -5.02 14.40 -16.20
N PHE A 27 -4.88 14.46 -17.53
CA PHE A 27 -3.62 14.17 -18.21
C PHE A 27 -2.54 15.19 -17.87
N VAL A 28 -2.89 16.49 -17.80
CA VAL A 28 -1.94 17.54 -17.41
C VAL A 28 -1.47 17.35 -15.97
N VAL A 29 -2.38 16.99 -15.06
CA VAL A 29 -2.05 16.67 -13.66
C VAL A 29 -1.11 15.47 -13.57
N GLU A 30 -1.42 14.36 -14.24
CA GLU A 30 -0.57 13.17 -14.27
C GLU A 30 0.84 13.49 -14.82
N ALA A 31 0.91 14.27 -15.91
CA ALA A 31 2.18 14.67 -16.50
C ALA A 31 3.00 15.59 -15.59
N ALA A 32 2.35 16.50 -14.84
CA ALA A 32 3.01 17.37 -13.87
C ALA A 32 3.55 16.57 -12.67
N VAL A 33 2.81 15.56 -12.19
CA VAL A 33 3.30 14.64 -11.15
C VAL A 33 4.49 13.83 -11.67
N ALA A 34 4.42 13.32 -12.89
CA ALA A 34 5.50 12.55 -13.52
C ALA A 34 6.75 13.39 -13.84
N ALA A 35 6.62 14.72 -13.94
CA ALA A 35 7.75 15.61 -14.13
C ALA A 35 8.69 15.60 -12.91
N GLN A 36 8.15 15.51 -11.69
CA GLN A 36 8.91 15.52 -10.43
C GLN A 36 9.87 16.73 -10.29
N SER A 37 9.63 17.83 -11.02
CA SER A 37 10.39 19.07 -10.84
C SER A 37 9.76 19.91 -9.73
N VAL A 38 10.60 20.64 -8.98
CA VAL A 38 10.15 21.55 -7.90
C VAL A 38 9.06 22.49 -8.41
N ALA A 39 9.27 23.11 -9.57
CA ALA A 39 8.30 24.01 -10.20
C ALA A 39 6.94 23.34 -10.50
N SER A 40 6.95 22.07 -10.94
CA SER A 40 5.72 21.33 -11.24
C SER A 40 4.98 20.93 -9.97
N LEU A 41 5.70 20.48 -8.94
CA LEU A 41 5.11 20.11 -7.65
C LEU A 41 4.56 21.34 -6.91
N GLU A 42 5.26 22.47 -6.93
CA GLU A 42 4.74 23.72 -6.37
C GLU A 42 3.50 24.22 -7.12
N ALA A 43 3.47 24.12 -8.45
CA ALA A 43 2.30 24.47 -9.24
C ALA A 43 1.11 23.55 -8.92
N LEU A 44 1.35 22.25 -8.76
CA LEU A 44 0.34 21.29 -8.30
C LEU A 44 -0.13 21.60 -6.89
N SER A 45 0.77 21.98 -5.97
CA SER A 45 0.38 22.36 -4.62
C SER A 45 -0.54 23.59 -4.64
N ASP A 46 -0.23 24.61 -5.44
CA ASP A 46 -1.10 25.79 -5.59
C ASP A 46 -2.44 25.45 -6.27
N PHE A 47 -2.44 24.51 -7.22
CA PHE A 47 -3.60 24.17 -8.02
C PHE A 47 -4.56 23.20 -7.31
N MET A 48 -4.04 22.16 -6.66
CA MET A 48 -4.82 21.06 -6.09
C MET A 48 -5.47 21.49 -4.76
N ASP A 49 -6.72 21.92 -4.81
CA ASP A 49 -7.58 22.11 -3.64
C ASP A 49 -8.54 20.93 -3.46
N PHE A 50 -8.25 20.08 -2.47
CA PHE A 50 -9.04 18.89 -2.16
C PHE A 50 -10.46 19.20 -1.64
N GLY A 51 -10.75 20.45 -1.27
CA GLY A 51 -12.10 20.88 -0.89
C GLY A 51 -12.94 21.45 -2.04
N LYS A 52 -12.35 21.68 -3.22
CA LYS A 52 -13.03 22.37 -4.33
C LYS A 52 -13.03 21.60 -5.64
N HIS A 53 -12.00 20.80 -5.90
CA HIS A 53 -11.93 20.05 -7.15
C HIS A 53 -12.83 18.81 -7.14
N PRO A 54 -13.29 18.37 -8.32
CA PRO A 54 -14.03 17.12 -8.45
C PRO A 54 -13.23 15.93 -7.92
N LYS A 55 -13.92 15.01 -7.23
CA LYS A 55 -13.35 13.77 -6.71
C LYS A 55 -12.52 13.00 -7.74
N SER A 56 -13.02 12.89 -8.98
CA SER A 56 -12.34 12.19 -10.07
C SER A 56 -10.95 12.75 -10.35
N LEU A 57 -10.78 14.08 -10.32
CA LEU A 57 -9.49 14.73 -10.52
C LEU A 57 -8.54 14.50 -9.34
N LEU A 58 -9.07 14.54 -8.11
CA LEU A 58 -8.30 14.29 -6.89
C LEU A 58 -7.77 12.86 -6.86
N GLU A 59 -8.61 11.88 -7.18
CA GLU A 59 -8.20 10.47 -7.29
C GLU A 59 -7.14 10.28 -8.38
N LYS A 60 -7.29 10.92 -9.54
CA LYS A 60 -6.26 10.88 -10.61
C LYS A 60 -4.91 11.41 -10.15
N PHE A 61 -4.90 12.53 -9.43
CA PHE A 61 -3.69 13.04 -8.80
C PHE A 61 -3.08 12.04 -7.81
N LEU A 62 -3.89 11.47 -6.92
CA LEU A 62 -3.42 10.52 -5.89
C LEU A 62 -2.89 9.23 -6.51
N TYR A 63 -3.54 8.69 -7.54
CA TYR A 63 -3.03 7.54 -8.29
C TYR A 63 -1.71 7.87 -8.99
N ALA A 64 -1.62 9.03 -9.66
CA ALA A 64 -0.37 9.46 -10.29
C ALA A 64 0.77 9.55 -9.28
N ALA A 65 0.50 10.07 -8.08
CA ALA A 65 1.46 10.15 -6.99
C ALA A 65 1.86 8.75 -6.51
N ALA A 66 0.88 7.90 -6.18
CA ALA A 66 1.10 6.54 -5.71
C ALA A 66 1.90 5.69 -6.71
N PHE A 67 1.67 5.88 -8.02
CA PHE A 67 2.36 5.14 -9.08
C PHE A 67 3.65 5.78 -9.56
N SER A 68 4.05 6.96 -9.06
CA SER A 68 5.33 7.57 -9.41
C SER A 68 6.50 6.60 -9.16
N PRO A 69 7.34 6.29 -10.16
CA PRO A 69 8.36 5.24 -10.03
C PRO A 69 9.54 5.66 -9.15
N ARG A 70 9.84 6.96 -9.10
CA ARG A 70 10.87 7.58 -8.27
C ARG A 70 10.31 8.87 -7.66
N PRO A 71 9.44 8.78 -6.65
CA PRO A 71 8.88 9.95 -6.01
C PRO A 71 9.95 10.72 -5.24
N SER A 72 9.74 12.02 -5.07
CA SER A 72 10.52 12.89 -4.19
C SER A 72 9.84 13.11 -2.83
N GLY A 73 10.60 13.63 -1.86
CA GLY A 73 10.07 14.00 -0.54
C GLY A 73 9.02 15.11 -0.65
N GLU A 74 9.19 16.03 -1.59
CA GLU A 74 8.27 17.13 -1.87
C GLU A 74 6.92 16.63 -2.40
N LEU A 75 6.89 15.54 -3.19
CA LEU A 75 5.63 14.92 -3.59
C LEU A 75 4.91 14.31 -2.39
N LEU A 76 5.63 13.61 -1.50
CA LEU A 76 5.05 13.07 -0.26
C LEU A 76 4.53 14.20 0.64
N HIS A 77 5.31 15.26 0.81
CA HIS A 77 4.93 16.45 1.56
C HIS A 77 3.64 17.06 1.02
N LEU A 78 3.55 17.28 -0.30
CA LEU A 78 2.35 17.78 -0.96
C LEU A 78 1.14 16.90 -0.65
N VAL A 79 1.25 15.58 -0.81
CA VAL A 79 0.13 14.67 -0.54
C VAL A 79 -0.29 14.75 0.93
N LEU A 80 0.66 14.72 1.87
CA LEU A 80 0.37 14.82 3.30
C LEU A 80 -0.34 16.13 3.65
N ASP A 81 0.12 17.25 3.11
CA ASP A 81 -0.47 18.58 3.34
C ASP A 81 -1.88 18.70 2.76
N LYS A 82 -2.19 17.99 1.66
CA LYS A 82 -3.54 17.97 1.11
C LYS A 82 -4.51 17.10 1.89
N LEU A 83 -4.00 16.13 2.65
CA LEU A 83 -4.81 15.28 3.52
C LEU A 83 -5.00 15.87 4.92
N ASP A 84 -4.03 16.66 5.40
CA ASP A 84 -4.00 17.14 6.79
C ASP A 84 -5.17 18.08 7.13
N GLY A 85 -5.80 17.85 8.28
CA GLY A 85 -6.83 18.70 8.87
C GLY A 85 -8.13 18.90 8.07
N LYS A 86 -8.33 18.17 6.95
CA LYS A 86 -9.46 18.39 6.04
C LYS A 86 -10.53 17.31 6.15
N GLN A 87 -11.78 17.74 6.10
CA GLN A 87 -12.91 16.84 5.88
C GLN A 87 -13.02 16.55 4.37
N LEU A 88 -12.54 15.37 3.98
CA LEU A 88 -12.52 14.93 2.59
C LEU A 88 -13.66 13.94 2.33
N ALA A 89 -14.04 13.78 1.06
CA ALA A 89 -14.87 12.65 0.64
C ALA A 89 -14.16 11.34 1.04
N PRO A 90 -14.88 10.34 1.60
CA PRO A 90 -14.26 9.12 2.13
C PRO A 90 -13.28 8.47 1.16
N GLU A 91 -13.65 8.31 -0.10
CA GLU A 91 -12.82 7.58 -1.06
C GLU A 91 -11.56 8.37 -1.50
N VAL A 92 -11.61 9.70 -1.45
CA VAL A 92 -10.43 10.55 -1.66
C VAL A 92 -9.46 10.40 -0.49
N TRP A 93 -9.99 10.38 0.74
CA TRP A 93 -9.18 10.14 1.93
C TRP A 93 -8.55 8.75 1.90
N GLU A 94 -9.34 7.72 1.56
CA GLU A 94 -8.88 6.33 1.45
C GLU A 94 -7.75 6.21 0.43
N SER A 95 -7.97 6.72 -0.79
CA SER A 95 -6.96 6.77 -1.85
C SER A 95 -5.71 7.53 -1.40
N GLY A 96 -5.89 8.60 -0.63
CA GLY A 96 -4.83 9.42 -0.07
C GLY A 96 -3.93 8.66 0.89
N ILE A 97 -4.52 7.97 1.87
CA ILE A 97 -3.78 7.18 2.86
C ILE A 97 -3.03 6.02 2.19
N VAL A 98 -3.65 5.34 1.22
CA VAL A 98 -3.01 4.28 0.43
C VAL A 98 -1.85 4.83 -0.40
N ALA A 99 -2.00 6.03 -0.99
CA ALA A 99 -0.95 6.71 -1.74
C ALA A 99 0.24 7.11 -0.85
N VAL A 100 -0.01 7.62 0.37
CA VAL A 100 1.04 7.90 1.36
C VAL A 100 1.86 6.65 1.64
N GLY A 101 1.21 5.49 1.85
CA GLY A 101 1.91 4.22 2.04
C GLY A 101 2.82 3.86 0.86
N ALA A 102 2.34 4.02 -0.38
CA ALA A 102 3.13 3.73 -1.58
C ALA A 102 4.34 4.67 -1.74
N LEU A 103 4.17 5.96 -1.45
CA LEU A 103 5.24 6.95 -1.51
C LEU A 103 6.31 6.67 -0.45
N VAL A 104 5.91 6.39 0.80
CA VAL A 104 6.81 6.01 1.89
C VAL A 104 7.62 4.77 1.51
N GLY A 105 6.96 3.71 1.03
CA GLY A 105 7.64 2.47 0.64
C GLY A 105 8.69 2.69 -0.46
N LYS A 106 8.33 3.47 -1.50
CA LYS A 106 9.26 3.79 -2.60
C LYS A 106 10.43 4.68 -2.17
N LEU A 107 10.21 5.64 -1.27
CA LEU A 107 11.29 6.46 -0.72
C LEU A 107 12.24 5.61 0.14
N CYS A 108 11.70 4.70 0.96
CA CYS A 108 12.51 3.78 1.76
C CYS A 108 13.31 2.80 0.88
N GLN A 109 12.73 2.26 -0.20
CA GLN A 109 13.44 1.44 -1.18
C GLN A 109 14.58 2.20 -1.89
N GLN A 110 14.43 3.52 -2.05
CA GLN A 110 15.48 4.41 -2.57
C GLN A 110 16.52 4.81 -1.50
N LYS A 111 16.52 4.17 -0.31
CA LYS A 111 17.40 4.46 0.83
C LYS A 111 17.20 5.85 1.44
N LEU A 112 16.04 6.47 1.24
CA LEU A 112 15.68 7.78 1.80
C LEU A 112 14.86 7.70 3.09
N CYS A 113 14.68 6.49 3.65
CA CYS A 113 13.79 6.23 4.78
C CYS A 113 14.14 7.05 6.05
N ALA A 114 15.44 7.13 6.37
CA ALA A 114 15.95 7.82 7.55
C ALA A 114 16.47 9.24 7.26
N LEU A 115 16.40 9.68 6.00
CA LEU A 115 17.02 10.93 5.53
C LEU A 115 16.00 12.04 5.31
N GLN A 116 14.70 11.75 5.37
CA GLN A 116 13.63 12.70 5.07
C GLN A 116 12.60 12.74 6.21
N GLN A 117 12.42 13.93 6.78
CA GLN A 117 11.42 14.22 7.82
C GLN A 117 9.99 13.89 7.32
N GLU A 118 9.77 14.01 6.02
CA GLU A 118 8.53 13.74 5.32
C GLU A 118 8.15 12.26 5.39
N VAL A 119 9.14 11.37 5.28
CA VAL A 119 8.93 9.92 5.40
C VAL A 119 8.51 9.59 6.82
N GLU A 120 9.21 10.12 7.83
CA GLU A 120 8.84 9.92 9.23
C GLU A 120 7.42 10.44 9.53
N ARG A 121 7.05 11.62 8.99
CA ARG A 121 5.69 12.15 9.08
C ARG A 121 4.69 11.20 8.44
N GLY A 122 4.96 10.68 7.24
CA GLY A 122 4.10 9.70 6.56
C GLY A 122 3.88 8.42 7.37
N VAL A 123 4.95 7.86 7.95
CA VAL A 123 4.88 6.69 8.84
C VAL A 123 4.06 6.98 10.08
N LYS A 124 4.28 8.14 10.73
CA LYS A 124 3.50 8.56 11.90
C LYS A 124 2.01 8.75 11.56
N THR A 125 1.69 9.30 10.40
CA THR A 125 0.31 9.44 9.93
C THR A 125 -0.38 8.09 9.80
N ILE A 126 0.28 7.11 9.18
CA ILE A 126 -0.30 5.76 8.99
C ILE A 126 -0.46 5.05 10.35
N LEU A 127 0.60 4.98 11.16
CA LEU A 127 0.57 4.25 12.44
C LEU A 127 -0.32 4.93 13.48
N GLY A 128 -0.29 6.25 13.56
CA GLY A 128 -1.17 7.03 14.44
C GLY A 128 -2.63 6.86 14.05
N GLY A 129 -2.91 6.90 12.75
CA GLY A 129 -4.23 6.64 12.19
C GLY A 129 -4.74 5.24 12.48
N LEU A 130 -3.91 4.20 12.28
CA LEU A 130 -4.25 2.81 12.59
C LEU A 130 -4.63 2.63 14.07
N ARG A 131 -3.85 3.24 14.99
CA ARG A 131 -4.14 3.17 16.44
C ARG A 131 -5.42 3.92 16.83
N GLY A 132 -5.76 5.01 16.12
CA GLY A 132 -6.94 5.82 16.38
C GLY A 132 -8.22 5.34 15.69
N ALA A 133 -8.10 4.44 14.72
CA ALA A 133 -9.23 3.98 13.92
C ALA A 133 -10.17 3.08 14.74
N LYS A 134 -11.44 3.48 14.82
CA LYS A 134 -12.52 2.72 15.47
C LYS A 134 -13.37 1.93 14.47
N GLU A 135 -13.48 2.43 13.25
CA GLU A 135 -14.23 1.79 12.18
C GLU A 135 -13.35 0.76 11.48
N GLU A 136 -13.89 -0.44 11.26
CA GLU A 136 -13.21 -1.54 10.59
C GLU A 136 -12.70 -1.13 9.20
N SER A 137 -13.52 -0.40 8.42
CA SER A 137 -13.13 0.11 7.10
C SER A 137 -11.87 0.96 7.15
N LYS A 138 -11.74 1.85 8.14
CA LYS A 138 -10.55 2.69 8.33
C LYS A 138 -9.33 1.86 8.73
N VAL A 139 -9.50 0.86 9.60
CA VAL A 139 -8.42 -0.07 9.98
C VAL A 139 -7.87 -0.77 8.74
N VAL A 140 -8.76 -1.30 7.88
CA VAL A 140 -8.37 -1.95 6.63
C VAL A 140 -7.55 -1.02 5.74
N ILE A 141 -7.97 0.24 5.57
CA ILE A 141 -7.25 1.22 4.74
C ILE A 141 -5.85 1.51 5.26
N TYR A 142 -5.68 1.64 6.58
CA TYR A 142 -4.35 1.82 7.17
C TYR A 142 -3.47 0.57 7.03
N LEU A 143 -4.04 -0.64 7.11
CA LEU A 143 -3.31 -1.88 6.87
C LEU A 143 -2.86 -2.00 5.40
N LEU A 144 -3.70 -1.59 4.45
CA LEU A 144 -3.33 -1.51 3.03
C LEU A 144 -2.18 -0.50 2.81
N ALA A 145 -2.22 0.65 3.49
CA ALA A 145 -1.13 1.63 3.44
C ALA A 145 0.18 1.08 4.03
N LEU A 146 0.13 0.36 5.16
CA LEU A 146 1.30 -0.34 5.70
C LEU A 146 1.83 -1.41 4.75
N GLY A 147 0.94 -2.17 4.11
CA GLY A 147 1.31 -3.14 3.08
C GLY A 147 1.92 -2.51 1.83
N ASN A 148 1.60 -1.26 1.49
CA ASN A 148 2.28 -0.51 0.44
C ASN A 148 3.65 0.05 0.91
N ALA A 149 3.76 0.41 2.19
CA ALA A 149 4.99 0.96 2.77
C ALA A 149 6.06 -0.11 2.99
N VAL A 150 5.67 -1.37 3.27
CA VAL A 150 6.55 -2.54 3.44
C VAL A 150 7.69 -2.27 4.44
N LEU A 151 7.33 -1.67 5.57
CA LEU A 151 8.28 -1.29 6.62
C LEU A 151 8.50 -2.48 7.58
N PRO A 152 9.72 -3.01 7.75
CA PRO A 152 9.98 -4.16 8.60
C PRO A 152 9.51 -3.98 10.06
N GLU A 153 9.62 -2.77 10.58
CA GLU A 153 9.13 -2.38 11.91
C GLU A 153 7.61 -2.47 12.07
N SER A 154 6.84 -2.52 10.96
CA SER A 154 5.39 -2.69 11.01
C SER A 154 4.93 -4.15 11.14
N ILE A 155 5.83 -5.12 10.94
CA ILE A 155 5.50 -6.55 10.98
C ILE A 155 4.83 -6.98 12.28
N PRO A 156 5.29 -6.58 13.48
CA PRO A 156 4.61 -6.93 14.73
C PRO A 156 3.13 -6.50 14.72
N THR A 157 2.85 -5.25 14.33
CA THR A 157 1.48 -4.72 14.24
C THR A 157 0.63 -5.49 13.23
N LEU A 158 1.20 -5.83 12.07
CA LEU A 158 0.51 -6.63 11.05
C LEU A 158 0.17 -8.04 11.57
N LEU A 159 1.08 -8.66 12.33
CA LEU A 159 0.83 -9.99 12.90
C LEU A 159 -0.30 -9.96 13.93
N ASP A 160 -0.36 -8.94 14.77
CA ASP A 160 -1.43 -8.79 15.78
C ASP A 160 -2.80 -8.70 15.07
N HIS A 161 -2.92 -7.85 14.04
CA HIS A 161 -4.14 -7.76 13.23
C HIS A 161 -4.46 -9.02 12.42
N ALA A 162 -3.43 -9.72 11.91
CA ALA A 162 -3.62 -10.97 11.17
C ALA A 162 -4.22 -12.06 12.07
N GLU A 163 -3.78 -12.19 13.31
CA GLU A 163 -4.26 -13.25 14.21
C GLU A 163 -5.56 -12.88 14.93
N GLU A 164 -5.76 -11.62 15.31
CA GLU A 164 -6.83 -11.21 16.22
C GLU A 164 -7.97 -10.46 15.53
N GLY A 165 -7.74 -9.91 14.34
CA GLY A 165 -8.72 -9.10 13.61
C GLY A 165 -10.02 -9.79 13.22
N SER A 166 -11.01 -9.01 12.80
CA SER A 166 -12.15 -9.52 12.04
C SER A 166 -11.71 -10.10 10.68
N VAL A 167 -12.62 -10.72 9.93
CA VAL A 167 -12.30 -11.31 8.62
C VAL A 167 -11.63 -10.29 7.69
N ALA A 168 -12.18 -9.08 7.54
CA ALA A 168 -11.63 -8.05 6.65
C ALA A 168 -10.24 -7.55 7.12
N ILE A 169 -10.07 -7.33 8.43
CA ILE A 169 -8.82 -6.88 9.03
C ILE A 169 -7.73 -7.95 8.87
N THR A 170 -8.06 -9.20 9.17
CA THR A 170 -7.15 -10.34 9.05
C THR A 170 -6.71 -10.52 7.59
N THR A 171 -7.65 -10.50 6.63
CA THR A 171 -7.31 -10.58 5.21
C THR A 171 -6.38 -9.44 4.78
N ALA A 172 -6.70 -8.19 5.15
CA ALA A 172 -5.86 -7.04 4.81
C ALA A 172 -4.44 -7.15 5.40
N ALA A 173 -4.32 -7.59 6.67
CA ALA A 173 -3.04 -7.76 7.33
C ALA A 173 -2.20 -8.89 6.72
N VAL A 174 -2.80 -10.03 6.38
CA VAL A 174 -2.11 -11.14 5.71
C VAL A 174 -1.68 -10.74 4.30
N SER A 175 -2.54 -10.06 3.53
CA SER A 175 -2.18 -9.52 2.22
C SER A 175 -1.05 -8.48 2.30
N ALA A 176 -1.00 -7.68 3.37
CA ALA A 176 0.11 -6.78 3.62
C ALA A 176 1.41 -7.54 3.89
N LEU A 177 1.37 -8.58 4.74
CA LEU A 177 2.53 -9.45 5.03
C LEU A 177 3.05 -10.17 3.78
N GLN A 178 2.16 -10.56 2.85
CA GLN A 178 2.54 -11.23 1.59
C GLN A 178 3.44 -10.37 0.68
N ARG A 179 3.42 -9.04 0.86
CA ARG A 179 4.22 -8.10 0.05
C ARG A 179 5.65 -7.93 0.55
N PHE A 180 5.97 -8.45 1.74
CA PHE A 180 7.31 -8.33 2.29
C PHE A 180 8.30 -9.24 1.55
N PRO A 181 9.51 -8.75 1.23
CA PRO A 181 10.59 -9.59 0.74
C PRO A 181 10.93 -10.72 1.72
N ALA A 182 11.41 -11.86 1.17
CA ALA A 182 11.69 -13.07 1.94
C ALA A 182 12.59 -12.85 3.16
N GLN A 183 13.56 -11.93 3.08
CA GLN A 183 14.46 -11.56 4.19
C GLN A 183 13.73 -11.06 5.44
N HIS A 184 12.49 -10.58 5.30
CA HIS A 184 11.66 -10.10 6.41
C HIS A 184 10.62 -11.13 6.88
N ILE A 185 10.46 -12.25 6.18
CA ILE A 185 9.56 -13.35 6.54
C ILE A 185 10.24 -14.27 7.56
N SER A 186 10.34 -13.77 8.79
CA SER A 186 10.98 -14.47 9.90
C SER A 186 10.23 -15.74 10.34
N THR A 187 10.87 -16.53 11.20
CA THR A 187 10.23 -17.68 11.87
C THR A 187 8.98 -17.29 12.65
N LYS A 188 8.93 -16.07 13.21
CA LYS A 188 7.73 -15.53 13.89
C LYS A 188 6.57 -15.37 12.90
N VAL A 189 6.83 -14.81 11.72
CA VAL A 189 5.82 -14.65 10.66
C VAL A 189 5.33 -16.02 10.19
N LYS A 190 6.24 -16.93 9.84
CA LYS A 190 5.90 -18.30 9.42
C LYS A 190 5.05 -19.02 10.47
N ARG A 191 5.38 -18.88 11.76
CA ARG A 191 4.61 -19.49 12.85
C ARG A 191 3.17 -18.95 12.93
N ALA A 192 2.97 -17.64 12.71
CA ALA A 192 1.62 -17.09 12.62
C ALA A 192 0.87 -17.60 11.38
N MET A 193 1.51 -17.64 10.22
CA MET A 193 0.89 -18.16 8.99
C MET A 193 0.45 -19.62 9.12
N ARG A 194 1.23 -20.47 9.80
CA ARG A 194 0.81 -21.85 10.14
C ARG A 194 -0.46 -21.89 10.97
N ARG A 195 -0.57 -21.02 11.99
CA ARG A 195 -1.76 -20.96 12.85
C ARG A 195 -2.99 -20.47 12.08
N ILE A 196 -2.81 -19.54 11.15
CA ILE A 196 -3.88 -19.04 10.28
C ILE A 196 -4.31 -20.13 9.30
N PHE A 197 -3.37 -20.71 8.55
CA PHE A 197 -3.66 -21.74 7.55
C PHE A 197 -4.38 -22.97 8.13
N HIS A 198 -3.92 -23.43 9.31
CA HIS A 198 -4.51 -24.58 10.01
C HIS A 198 -5.59 -24.20 11.03
N GLU A 199 -6.07 -22.96 11.02
CA GLU A 199 -7.17 -22.47 11.87
C GLU A 199 -7.02 -22.79 13.36
N LYS A 200 -5.79 -22.74 13.90
CA LYS A 200 -5.48 -23.20 15.26
C LYS A 200 -6.00 -22.31 16.39
N ARG A 201 -6.49 -21.12 16.07
CA ARG A 201 -6.98 -20.14 17.06
C ARG A 201 -8.45 -19.79 16.89
N LYS A 202 -8.88 -19.63 15.64
CA LYS A 202 -10.23 -19.31 15.21
C LYS A 202 -10.40 -19.79 13.76
N SER A 203 -11.61 -19.75 13.25
CA SER A 203 -11.82 -19.94 11.81
C SER A 203 -11.37 -18.71 11.04
N TYR A 204 -10.76 -18.94 9.89
CA TYR A 204 -10.24 -17.92 9.00
C TYR A 204 -10.87 -18.07 7.62
N ASP A 205 -11.07 -16.94 6.94
CA ASP A 205 -11.55 -16.96 5.57
C ASP A 205 -10.60 -17.74 4.64
N LYS A 206 -11.19 -18.41 3.64
CA LYS A 206 -10.49 -19.27 2.68
C LYS A 206 -9.36 -18.53 1.95
N THR A 207 -9.62 -17.30 1.52
CA THR A 207 -8.63 -16.49 0.80
C THR A 207 -7.47 -16.11 1.71
N CYS A 208 -7.76 -15.84 2.98
CA CYS A 208 -6.74 -15.57 3.99
C CYS A 208 -5.88 -16.80 4.28
N ARG A 209 -6.49 -17.99 4.40
CA ARG A 209 -5.77 -19.26 4.58
C ARG A 209 -4.85 -19.54 3.39
N LEU A 210 -5.35 -19.31 2.17
CA LEU A 210 -4.57 -19.47 0.94
C LEU A 210 -3.36 -18.54 0.92
N ALA A 211 -3.55 -17.25 1.23
CA ALA A 211 -2.48 -16.28 1.30
C ALA A 211 -1.43 -16.65 2.37
N ALA A 212 -1.86 -17.17 3.53
CA ALA A 212 -0.96 -17.66 4.56
C ALA A 212 -0.11 -18.85 4.08
N ALA A 213 -0.72 -19.80 3.36
CA ALA A 213 0.00 -20.91 2.74
C ALA A 213 1.00 -20.43 1.68
N GLU A 214 0.63 -19.46 0.85
CA GLU A 214 1.55 -18.87 -0.12
C GLU A 214 2.75 -18.20 0.55
N ILE A 215 2.55 -17.48 1.66
CA ILE A 215 3.67 -16.90 2.42
C ILE A 215 4.61 -18.02 2.91
N LEU A 216 4.08 -19.16 3.36
CA LEU A 216 4.91 -20.29 3.78
C LEU A 216 5.69 -20.90 2.62
N LEU A 217 5.04 -21.10 1.48
CA LEU A 217 5.64 -21.76 0.31
C LEU A 217 6.65 -20.88 -0.43
N ASN A 218 6.41 -19.56 -0.53
CA ASN A 218 7.25 -18.66 -1.31
C ASN A 218 8.53 -18.20 -0.58
N ASN A 219 8.65 -18.47 0.72
CA ASN A 219 9.70 -17.88 1.55
C ASN A 219 10.51 -18.97 2.28
N GLU A 220 11.29 -19.76 1.56
CA GLU A 220 12.12 -20.85 2.11
C GLU A 220 11.30 -21.81 3.00
N PRO A 221 10.40 -22.61 2.41
CA PRO A 221 9.53 -23.50 3.16
C PRO A 221 10.34 -24.57 3.89
N LEU A 222 9.95 -24.89 5.12
CA LEU A 222 10.48 -26.09 5.78
C LEU A 222 9.84 -27.33 5.14
N PRO A 223 10.54 -28.48 5.09
CA PRO A 223 9.93 -29.74 4.62
C PRO A 223 8.60 -30.05 5.32
N MET A 224 8.52 -29.79 6.63
CA MET A 224 7.29 -29.96 7.40
C MET A 224 6.17 -29.00 7.00
N ASP A 225 6.48 -27.80 6.51
CA ASP A 225 5.46 -26.88 6.01
C ASP A 225 4.80 -27.45 4.75
N ILE A 226 5.61 -28.00 3.83
CA ILE A 226 5.13 -28.64 2.60
C ILE A 226 4.28 -29.87 2.96
N ILE A 227 4.79 -30.76 3.83
CA ILE A 227 4.07 -31.97 4.25
C ILE A 227 2.72 -31.59 4.88
N ASN A 228 2.70 -30.65 5.82
CA ASN A 228 1.46 -30.26 6.49
C ASN A 228 0.46 -29.59 5.54
N ILE A 229 0.93 -28.82 4.56
CA ILE A 229 0.08 -28.22 3.53
C ILE A 229 -0.52 -29.32 2.63
N LEU A 230 0.28 -30.28 2.17
CA LEU A 230 -0.18 -31.40 1.35
C LEU A 230 -1.15 -32.33 2.10
N LEU A 231 -0.92 -32.59 3.38
CA LEU A 231 -1.86 -33.37 4.18
C LEU A 231 -3.21 -32.65 4.32
N ALA A 232 -3.17 -31.33 4.51
CA ALA A 232 -4.38 -30.52 4.63
C ALA A 232 -5.23 -30.51 3.35
N THR A 233 -4.65 -30.73 2.15
CA THR A 233 -5.44 -30.71 0.90
C THR A 233 -6.53 -31.77 0.84
N ASN A 234 -6.45 -32.84 1.64
CA ASN A 234 -7.49 -33.86 1.74
C ASN A 234 -8.75 -33.38 2.47
N GLU A 235 -8.62 -32.32 3.27
CA GLU A 235 -9.69 -31.74 4.09
C GLU A 235 -10.15 -30.37 3.57
N LEU A 236 -9.47 -29.84 2.54
CA LEU A 236 -9.80 -28.57 1.91
C LEU A 236 -10.78 -28.75 0.75
N GLU A 237 -11.47 -27.66 0.41
CA GLU A 237 -12.30 -27.61 -0.78
C GLU A 237 -11.46 -27.77 -2.07
N THR A 238 -12.08 -28.35 -3.10
CA THR A 238 -11.42 -28.75 -4.35
C THR A 238 -10.57 -27.67 -4.98
N GLU A 239 -11.05 -26.41 -5.01
CA GLU A 239 -10.34 -25.29 -5.62
C GLU A 239 -9.05 -24.94 -4.85
N MET A 240 -9.15 -24.83 -3.52
CA MET A 240 -7.99 -24.54 -2.66
C MET A 240 -6.97 -25.68 -2.71
N ALA A 241 -7.44 -26.92 -2.62
CA ALA A 241 -6.59 -28.11 -2.73
C ALA A 241 -5.83 -28.14 -4.06
N THR A 242 -6.54 -27.92 -5.18
CA THR A 242 -5.96 -27.89 -6.52
C THR A 242 -4.91 -26.78 -6.65
N PHE A 243 -5.22 -25.58 -6.17
CA PHE A 243 -4.28 -24.46 -6.19
C PHE A 243 -3.00 -24.77 -5.42
N LEU A 244 -3.12 -25.30 -4.20
CA LEU A 244 -1.96 -25.61 -3.35
C LEU A 244 -1.11 -26.73 -3.96
N LEU A 245 -1.73 -27.77 -4.52
CA LEU A 245 -1.02 -28.85 -5.21
C LEU A 245 -0.21 -28.30 -6.39
N LEU A 246 -0.82 -27.47 -7.25
CA LEU A 246 -0.13 -26.85 -8.38
C LEU A 246 1.02 -25.92 -7.92
N LYS A 247 0.83 -25.20 -6.82
CA LYS A 247 1.86 -24.32 -6.24
C LYS A 247 3.06 -25.10 -5.72
N VAL A 248 2.83 -26.21 -5.03
CA VAL A 248 3.92 -27.09 -4.57
C VAL A 248 4.64 -27.71 -5.76
N GLN A 249 3.90 -28.20 -6.75
CA GLN A 249 4.49 -28.78 -7.97
C GLN A 249 5.34 -27.78 -8.76
N SER A 250 4.89 -26.52 -8.88
CA SER A 250 5.66 -25.48 -9.59
C SER A 250 6.91 -25.06 -8.83
N SER A 251 6.92 -25.16 -7.50
CA SER A 251 8.09 -24.83 -6.68
C SER A 251 9.16 -25.93 -6.67
N LEU A 252 8.84 -27.13 -7.16
CA LEU A 252 9.75 -28.28 -7.27
C LEU A 252 10.38 -28.43 -8.67
N ARG A 253 9.97 -27.61 -9.64
CA ARG A 253 10.55 -27.55 -10.99
C ARG A 253 11.66 -26.52 -11.04
#